data_AF-A0A4Q1TI65-F1
#
_entry.id   AF-A0A4Q1TI65-F1
#
_cell.length_a   1.000
_cell.length_b   1.000
_cell.length_c   1.000
_cell.angle_alpha   90.00
_cell.angle_beta   90.00
_cell.angle_gamma   90.00
#
_symmetry.space_group_name_H-M   'P 1'
#
loop_
_entity.id
_entity.type
_entity.pdbx_description
1 polymer ?
#
loop_
_entity_poly.entity_id
_entity_poly.type
_entity_poly.pdbx_seq_one_letter_code
_entity_poly.pdbx_strand_id
1 'polypeptide(L)'
;VITDSACNKALHVIQNKAGIPEDKQITFHGLRHSHVSYLISKGVDIYYISKRLGHSDVTITMKVYGHLLDSQRKQEAHKAVLFMDQL
;
A
#
# COMPACT_ATOMS: atom_id res chain seq x y z
N VAL A 1 -0.94 -13.29 22.28
CA VAL A 1 -0.95 -12.65 20.95
C VAL A 1 -0.86 -11.15 21.16
N ILE A 2 0.11 -10.47 20.55
CA ILE A 2 0.19 -9.00 20.64
C ILE A 2 -0.91 -8.43 19.75
N THR A 3 -1.77 -7.59 20.32
CA THR A 3 -2.87 -6.96 19.57
C THR A 3 -2.38 -5.73 18.81
N ASP A 4 -3.08 -5.37 17.74
CA ASP A 4 -2.79 -4.13 16.99
C ASP A 4 -2.82 -2.89 17.90
N SER A 5 -3.77 -2.83 18.84
CA SER A 5 -3.85 -1.75 19.83
C SER A 5 -2.63 -1.71 20.75
N ALA A 6 -2.08 -2.87 21.16
CA ALA A 6 -0.87 -2.92 21.97
C ALA A 6 0.35 -2.42 21.20
N CYS A 7 0.49 -2.79 19.93
CA CYS A 7 1.52 -2.26 19.04
C CYS A 7 1.39 -0.75 18.86
N ASN A 8 0.21 -0.24 18.54
CA ASN A 8 -0.01 1.21 18.36
C ASN A 8 0.25 1.99 19.65
N LYS A 9 -0.08 1.44 20.83
CA LYS A 9 0.25 2.05 22.12
C LYS A 9 1.76 2.14 22.33
N ALA A 10 2.50 1.07 22.01
CA ALA A 10 3.96 1.10 22.09
C ALA A 10 4.56 2.12 21.12
N LEU A 11 4.04 2.20 19.89
CA LEU A 11 4.44 3.17 18.88
C LEU A 11 4.17 4.61 19.35
N HIS A 12 3.00 4.89 19.94
CA HIS A 12 2.66 6.19 20.53
C HIS A 12 3.71 6.64 21.56
N VAL A 13 4.09 5.74 22.48
CA VAL A 13 5.13 6.04 23.48
C VAL A 13 6.46 6.37 22.83
N ILE A 14 6.86 5.64 21.79
CA ILE A 14 8.11 5.90 21.06
C ILE A 14 8.06 7.25 20.34
N GLN A 15 6.96 7.57 19.66
CA GLN A 15 6.77 8.82 18.95
C GLN A 15 6.81 10.04 19.89
N ASN A 16 6.20 9.94 21.06
CA ASN A 16 6.28 10.97 22.10
C ASN A 16 7.71 11.19 22.59
N LYS A 17 8.45 10.10 22.85
CA LYS A 17 9.86 10.18 23.26
C LYS A 17 10.75 10.78 22.17
N ALA A 18 10.40 10.57 20.91
CA ALA A 18 11.07 11.16 19.77
C ALA A 18 10.66 12.63 19.49
N GLY A 19 9.73 13.20 20.26
CA GLY A 19 9.27 14.58 20.09
C GLY A 19 8.39 14.80 18.87
N ILE A 20 7.73 13.75 18.36
CA ILE A 20 6.82 13.87 17.21
C ILE A 20 5.50 14.49 17.69
N PRO A 21 5.06 15.63 17.11
CA PRO A 21 3.79 16.28 17.44
C PRO A 21 2.59 15.33 17.28
N GLU A 22 1.58 15.43 18.13
CA GLU A 22 0.40 14.54 18.12
C GLU A 22 -0.31 14.53 16.76
N ASP A 23 -0.38 15.67 16.06
CA ASP A 23 -0.97 15.80 14.71
C ASP A 23 -0.14 15.15 13.59
N LYS A 24 1.10 14.75 13.89
CA LYS A 24 2.03 14.07 12.97
C LYS A 24 2.28 12.61 13.33
N GLN A 25 1.65 12.11 14.38
CA GLN A 25 1.83 10.72 14.77
C GLN A 25 1.16 9.76 13.78
N ILE A 26 1.79 8.61 13.62
CA ILE A 26 1.38 7.55 12.70
C ILE A 26 0.98 6.28 13.45
N THR A 27 0.28 5.41 12.74
CA THR A 27 -0.11 4.08 13.20
C THR A 27 0.52 3.01 12.33
N PHE A 28 0.54 1.75 12.81
CA PHE A 28 0.95 0.62 11.99
C PHE A 28 0.05 0.44 10.76
N HIS A 29 -1.23 0.80 10.85
CA HIS A 29 -2.13 0.81 9.70
C HIS A 29 -1.71 1.89 8.68
N GLY A 30 -1.38 3.10 9.14
CA GLY A 30 -0.84 4.16 8.29
C GLY A 30 0.45 3.76 7.58
N LEU A 31 1.38 3.12 8.31
CA LEU A 31 2.60 2.56 7.74
C LEU A 31 2.32 1.52 6.64
N ARG A 32 1.31 0.65 6.85
CA ARG A 32 0.87 -0.31 5.83
C ARG A 32 0.39 0.40 4.56
N HIS A 33 -0.41 1.46 4.69
CA HIS A 33 -0.85 2.26 3.54
C HIS A 33 0.33 2.87 2.79
N SER A 34 1.26 3.52 3.50
CA SER A 34 2.45 4.11 2.88
C SER A 34 3.30 3.07 2.14
N HIS A 35 3.49 1.89 2.76
CA HIS A 35 4.24 0.79 2.15
C HIS A 35 3.59 0.31 0.85
N VAL A 36 2.27 0.11 0.83
CA VAL A 36 1.55 -0.34 -0.36
C VAL A 36 1.56 0.71 -1.47
N SER A 37 1.24 1.97 -1.13
CA SER A 37 1.25 3.07 -2.09
C SER A 37 2.63 3.25 -2.73
N TYR A 38 3.70 3.10 -1.95
CA TYR A 38 5.07 3.15 -2.47
C TYR A 38 5.34 2.00 -3.46
N LEU A 39 5.01 0.76 -3.11
CA LEU A 39 5.21 -0.38 -4.01
C LEU A 39 4.42 -0.25 -5.31
N ILE A 40 3.15 0.19 -5.23
CA ILE A 40 2.34 0.47 -6.41
C ILE A 40 3.00 1.54 -7.28
N SER A 41 3.49 2.64 -6.69
CA SER A 41 4.17 3.70 -7.44
C SER A 41 5.42 3.23 -8.19
N LYS A 42 6.03 2.13 -7.73
CA LYS A 42 7.19 1.48 -8.35
C LYS A 42 6.83 0.41 -9.39
N GLY A 43 5.54 0.27 -9.73
CA GLY A 43 5.07 -0.71 -10.71
C GLY A 43 5.04 -2.14 -10.18
N VAL A 44 5.08 -2.33 -8.87
CA VAL A 44 5.01 -3.68 -8.29
C VAL A 44 3.58 -4.20 -8.42
N ASP A 45 3.48 -5.45 -8.87
CA ASP A 45 2.21 -6.12 -9.11
C ASP A 45 1.33 -6.21 -7.83
N ILE A 46 0.05 -5.86 -7.97
CA ILE A 46 -0.88 -5.79 -6.85
C ILE A 46 -1.21 -7.16 -6.26
N TYR A 47 -1.16 -8.22 -7.06
CA TYR A 47 -1.34 -9.58 -6.56
C TYR A 47 -0.16 -9.99 -5.67
N TYR A 48 1.07 -9.70 -6.08
CA TYR A 48 2.25 -9.87 -5.23
C TYR A 48 2.16 -9.06 -3.94
N ILE A 49 1.76 -7.78 -4.02
CA ILE A 49 1.56 -6.94 -2.84
C ILE A 49 0.53 -7.56 -1.89
N SER A 50 -0.59 -8.06 -2.41
CA SER A 50 -1.62 -8.73 -1.61
C SER A 50 -1.07 -9.94 -0.85
N LYS A 51 -0.30 -10.80 -1.52
CA LYS A 51 0.37 -11.95 -0.88
C LYS A 51 1.40 -11.51 0.16
N ARG A 52 2.16 -10.45 -0.11
CA ARG A 52 3.10 -9.86 0.87
C ARG A 52 2.39 -9.36 2.13
N LEU A 53 1.17 -8.85 2.02
CA LEU A 53 0.36 -8.44 3.16
C LEU A 53 -0.31 -9.61 3.90
N GLY A 54 -0.25 -10.83 3.35
CA GLY A 54 -0.91 -12.01 3.89
C GLY A 54 -2.43 -12.01 3.67
N HIS A 55 -2.95 -11.23 2.71
CA HIS A 55 -4.38 -11.27 2.39
C HIS A 55 -4.71 -12.58 1.66
N SER A 56 -5.72 -13.29 2.16
CA SER A 56 -6.24 -14.51 1.53
C SER A 56 -6.86 -14.20 0.16
N ASP A 57 -7.46 -13.02 0.03
CA ASP A 57 -8.10 -12.52 -1.18
C ASP A 57 -7.49 -11.19 -1.65
N VAL A 58 -7.08 -11.16 -2.92
CA VAL A 58 -6.55 -9.97 -3.59
C VAL A 58 -7.57 -8.85 -3.69
N THR A 59 -8.86 -9.16 -3.69
CA THR A 59 -9.92 -8.15 -3.76
C THR A 59 -9.88 -7.19 -2.56
N ILE A 60 -9.39 -7.63 -1.40
CA ILE A 60 -9.19 -6.78 -0.21
C ILE A 60 -8.20 -5.66 -0.53
N THR A 61 -7.03 -6.01 -1.09
CA THR A 61 -6.01 -5.04 -1.50
C THR A 61 -6.52 -4.16 -2.65
N MET A 62 -7.19 -4.75 -3.63
CA MET A 62 -7.72 -4.03 -4.79
C MET A 62 -8.77 -2.98 -4.39
N LYS A 63 -9.66 -3.30 -3.45
CA LYS A 63 -10.69 -2.35 -2.97
C LYS A 63 -10.08 -1.11 -2.32
N VAL A 64 -8.97 -1.27 -1.60
CA VAL A 64 -8.32 -0.16 -0.88
C VAL A 64 -7.43 0.66 -1.81
N TYR A 65 -6.64 0.00 -2.66
CA TYR A 65 -5.56 0.68 -3.41
C TYR A 65 -5.76 0.72 -4.93
N GLY A 66 -6.85 0.15 -5.46
CA GLY A 66 -7.08 0.05 -6.90
C GLY A 66 -7.10 1.40 -7.64
N HIS A 67 -7.51 2.47 -6.95
CA HIS A 67 -7.49 3.84 -7.48
C HIS A 67 -6.07 4.37 -7.76
N LEU A 68 -5.05 3.83 -7.09
CA LEU A 68 -3.65 4.20 -7.32
C LEU A 68 -3.10 3.61 -8.62
N LEU A 69 -3.76 2.59 -9.17
CA LEU A 69 -3.36 1.93 -10.42
C LEU A 69 -3.89 2.67 -11.66
N ASP A 70 -4.75 3.67 -11.52
CA ASP A 70 -5.44 4.32 -12.65
C ASP A 70 -4.48 4.89 -13.70
N SER A 71 -3.40 5.53 -13.25
CA SER A 71 -2.36 6.07 -14.13
C SER A 71 -1.60 4.97 -14.86
N GLN A 72 -1.29 3.87 -14.17
CA GLN A 72 -0.62 2.70 -14.73
C GLN A 72 -1.53 1.99 -15.75
N ARG A 73 -2.82 1.83 -15.44
CA ARG A 73 -3.80 1.20 -16.36
C ARG A 73 -3.85 1.93 -17.70
N LYS A 74 -3.79 3.28 -17.70
CA LYS A 74 -3.74 4.06 -18.96
C LYS A 74 -2.46 3.79 -19.76
N GLN A 75 -1.31 3.69 -19.08
CA GLN A 75 -0.04 3.38 -19.74
C GLN A 75 -0.01 1.96 -20.31
N GLU A 76 -0.49 0.98 -19.53
CA GLU A 76 -0.58 -0.42 -19.98
C GLU A 76 -1.55 -0.58 -21.15
N ALA A 77 -2.69 0.11 -21.13
CA ALA A 77 -3.63 0.11 -22.25
C ALA A 77 -2.98 0.65 -23.54
N HIS A 78 -2.19 1.72 -23.45
CA HIS A 78 -1.48 2.27 -24.60
C HIS A 78 -0.42 1.29 -25.15
N LYS A 79 0.37 0.67 -24.27
CA LYS A 79 1.35 -0.36 -24.67
C LYS A 79 0.68 -1.54 -25.37
N ALA A 80 -0.47 -1.99 -24.86
CA ALA A 80 -1.21 -3.11 -25.44
C ALA A 80 -1.63 -2.83 -26.88
N VAL A 81 -2.14 -1.62 -27.17
CA VAL A 81 -2.48 -1.22 -28.55
C VAL A 81 -1.25 -1.23 -29.45
N LEU A 82 -0.15 -0.62 -29.01
CA LEU A 82 1.11 -0.60 -29.78
C LEU A 82 1.64 -2.00 -30.11
N PHE A 83 1.53 -2.95 -29.18
CA PHE A 83 1.94 -4.34 -29.44
C PHE A 83 1.03 -5.05 -30.43
N MET A 84 -0.27 -4.76 -30.42
CA MET A 84 -1.21 -5.33 -31.40
C MET A 84 -1.01 -4.76 -32.80
N ASP A 85 -0.64 -3.48 -32.92
CA ASP A 85 -0.35 -2.84 -34.22
C ASP A 85 0.93 -3.39 -34.89
N GLN A 86 1.75 -4.14 -34.17
CA GLN A 86 2.99 -4.77 -34.65
C GLN A 86 2.80 -6.21 -35.15
N LEU A 87 1.58 -6.75 -35.07
CA LEU A 87 1.22 -8.08 -35.59
C LEU A 87 0.82 -8.00 -37.07
#